data_AF-A0A379UT60-F1
#
_entry.id   AF-A0A379UT60-F1
#
_cell.length_a   1.000
_cell.length_b   1.000
_cell.length_c   1.000
_cell.angle_alpha   90.00
_cell.angle_beta   90.00
_cell.angle_gamma   90.00
#
_symmetry.space_group_name_H-M   'P 1'
#
loop_
_entity.id
_entity.type
_entity.pdbx_description
1 polymer ?
#
loop_
_entity_poly.entity_id
_entity_poly.type
_entity_poly.pdbx_seq_one_letter_code
_entity_poly.pdbx_strand_id
1 'polypeptide(L)' 'MIGGYAQLAYGFNYYGTVGSNRDEFVVVRKMKNINWLDGEGNDQVQESVK' A
#
# COMPACT_ATOMS: atom_id res chain seq x y z
N MET A 1 15.78 -12.65 -13.57
CA MET A 1 14.73 -13.67 -13.76
C MET A 1 15.36 -14.85 -14.50
N ILE A 2 15.13 -16.07 -14.02
CA ILE A 2 15.65 -17.30 -14.65
C ILE A 2 14.74 -17.67 -15.85
N GLY A 3 15.27 -18.34 -16.87
CA GLY A 3 14.55 -18.71 -18.10
C GLY A 3 15.21 -19.90 -18.80
N GLY A 4 14.47 -20.64 -19.64
CA GLY A 4 15.03 -21.67 -20.54
C GLY A 4 15.54 -22.94 -19.85
N TYR A 5 15.16 -23.18 -18.59
CA TYR A 5 15.65 -24.30 -17.80
C TYR A 5 14.48 -25.18 -17.30
N ALA A 6 13.90 -25.96 -18.22
CA ALA A 6 12.76 -26.83 -17.98
C ALA A 6 11.61 -26.11 -17.25
N GLN A 7 11.39 -26.39 -15.96
CA GLN A 7 10.35 -25.78 -15.13
C GLN A 7 10.55 -24.28 -14.87
N LEU A 8 11.76 -23.75 -15.07
CA LEU A 8 12.08 -22.32 -14.90
C LEU A 8 12.06 -21.59 -16.26
N ALA A 9 11.07 -21.88 -17.10
CA ALA A 9 10.85 -21.19 -18.37
C ALA A 9 9.69 -20.20 -18.25
N TYR A 10 9.79 -19.09 -18.96
CA TYR A 10 8.72 -18.09 -19.01
C TYR A 10 7.47 -18.64 -19.72
N GLY A 11 6.31 -18.29 -19.18
CA GLY A 11 4.99 -18.52 -19.78
C GLY A 11 4.00 -17.53 -19.18
N PHE A 12 2.94 -17.20 -19.92
CA PHE A 12 1.94 -16.22 -19.45
C PHE A 12 1.35 -16.67 -18.11
N ASN A 13 1.48 -15.83 -17.08
CA ASN A 13 1.13 -16.10 -15.67
C ASN A 13 1.84 -17.28 -14.99
N TYR A 14 2.81 -17.94 -15.63
CA TYR A 14 3.50 -19.12 -15.07
C TYR A 14 4.80 -18.77 -14.36
N TYR A 15 5.59 -17.85 -14.92
CA TYR A 15 6.88 -17.49 -14.36
C TYR A 15 7.19 -16.02 -14.64
N GLY A 16 7.79 -15.34 -13.66
CA GLY A 16 8.04 -13.91 -13.71
C GLY A 16 8.23 -13.34 -12.32
N THR A 17 8.58 -12.06 -12.24
CA THR A 17 8.63 -11.35 -10.96
C THR A 17 7.24 -11.16 -10.41
N VAL A 18 7.13 -11.16 -9.09
CA VAL A 18 5.89 -10.92 -8.36
C VAL A 18 5.91 -9.55 -7.71
N GLY A 19 4.73 -8.96 -7.49
CA GLY A 19 4.56 -7.73 -6.72
C GLY A 19 4.52 -8.01 -5.21
N SER A 20 5.60 -8.55 -4.64
CA SER A 20 5.69 -8.78 -3.18
C SER A 20 5.61 -7.46 -2.42
N ASN A 21 4.77 -7.38 -1.39
CA ASN A 21 4.47 -6.13 -0.67
C ASN A 21 4.50 -6.24 0.86
N ARG A 22 4.90 -7.37 1.44
CA ARG A 22 4.80 -7.61 2.89
C ARG A 22 5.98 -7.10 3.70
N ASP A 23 7.09 -6.85 3.03
CA ASP A 23 8.33 -6.38 3.66
C ASP A 23 8.38 -4.85 3.80
N GLU A 24 7.29 -4.15 3.47
CA GLU A 24 7.19 -2.70 3.58
C GLU A 24 7.10 -2.23 5.04
N PHE A 25 7.81 -1.15 5.37
CA PHE A 25 7.77 -0.52 6.69
C PHE A 25 7.13 0.86 6.60
N VAL A 26 6.18 1.13 7.48
CA VAL A 26 5.44 2.40 7.51
C VAL A 26 5.51 3.05 8.90
N VAL A 27 5.42 4.38 8.93
CA VAL A 27 5.32 5.16 10.17
C VAL A 27 3.85 5.41 10.48
N VAL A 28 3.43 5.10 11.71
CA VAL A 28 2.05 5.31 12.18
C VAL A 28 2.00 6.49 13.15
N ARG A 29 1.05 7.41 12.93
CA ARG A 29 0.74 8.51 13.86
C ARG A 29 -0.75 8.83 13.89
N LYS A 30 -1.24 9.34 15.02
CA LYS A 30 -2.62 9.85 15.15
C LYS A 30 -2.81 11.10 14.27
N MET A 31 -3.92 11.16 13.54
CA MET A 31 -4.30 12.35 12.77
C MET A 31 -4.82 13.46 13.70
N LYS A 32 -4.56 14.72 13.33
CA LYS A 32 -5.07 15.89 14.05
C LYS A 32 -6.30 16.48 13.38
N ASN A 33 -6.18 16.84 12.11
CA ASN A 33 -7.25 17.44 11.31
C ASN A 33 -7.78 16.40 10.32
N ILE A 34 -9.09 16.34 10.16
CA ILE A 34 -9.82 15.50 9.21
C ILE A 34 -10.56 16.46 8.29
N ASN A 35 -9.88 16.84 7.21
CA ASN A 35 -10.46 17.69 6.18
C ASN A 35 -10.88 16.79 5.02
N TRP A 36 -12.16 16.82 4.65
CA TRP A 36 -12.72 15.94 3.61
C TRP A 36 -12.54 16.49 2.20
N LEU A 37 -12.26 17.80 2.08
CA LEU A 37 -11.98 18.49 0.81
C LEU A 37 -13.14 18.41 -0.21
N ASP A 38 -14.36 18.18 0.26
CA ASP A 38 -15.59 18.08 -0.53
C ASP A 38 -16.38 19.40 -0.62
N GLY A 39 -16.03 20.39 0.20
CA GLY A 39 -16.70 21.69 0.26
C GLY A 39 -18.00 21.69 1.06
N GLU A 40 -18.34 20.61 1.78
CA GLU A 40 -19.57 20.50 2.55
C GLU A 40 -19.52 21.23 3.90
N GLY A 41 -18.33 21.68 4.33
CA GLY A 41 -18.12 22.37 5.61
C GLY A 41 -18.18 21.44 6.84
N ASN A 42 -18.14 20.13 6.63
CA ASN A 42 -18.20 19.09 7.66
C ASN A 42 -16.81 18.54 8.02
N ASP A 43 -15.80 19.39 8.20
CA ASP A 43 -14.45 18.99 8.62
C ASP A 43 -14.36 18.82 10.16
N GLN A 44 -13.45 17.96 10.66
CA GLN A 44 -13.30 17.70 12.12
C GLN A 44 -11.84 17.80 12.62
N VAL A 45 -11.68 17.98 13.94
CA VAL A 45 -10.38 17.93 14.64
C VAL A 45 -10.43 16.88 15.75
N GLN A 46 -9.46 15.96 15.75
CA GLN A 46 -9.29 14.95 16.81
C GLN A 46 -8.41 15.50 17.94
N GLU A 47 -9.05 15.87 19.04
CA GLU A 47 -8.36 16.34 20.23
C GLU A 47 -7.58 15.23 20.95
N SER A 48 -6.56 15.62 21.72
CA SER A 48 -5.86 14.70 22.63
C SER A 48 -6.79 14.29 23.77
N VAL A 49 -6.87 12.98 24.04
CA VAL A 49 -7.46 12.53 25.30
C VAL A 49 -6.49 12.93 26.42
N LYS A 50 -7.00 13.62 27.45
CA LYS A 50 -6.22 13.99 28.64
C LYS A 50 -5.92 12.77 29.51
#